data_AF-A0AAV3Y5M2-F1
#
_entry.id   AF-A0AAV3Y5M2-F1
#
_cell.length_a   1.000
_cell.length_b   1.000
_cell.length_c   1.000
_cell.angle_alpha   90.00
_cell.angle_beta   90.00
_cell.angle_gamma   90.00
#
_symmetry.space_group_name_H-M   'P 1'
#
loop_
_entity.id
_entity.type
_entity.pdbx_description
1 polymer ?
#
loop_
_entity_poly.entity_id
_entity_poly.type
_entity_poly.pdbx_seq_one_letter_code
_entity_poly.pdbx_strand_id
1 'polypeptide(L)'
;MERIYYDPASTGGFGGVNKLAQQAGDPNKKALEWPQYTHTLHKPQRKKILRRKFIVAENAETKAAVVERWHRTLMFRYFTKTRQYRYLDVLQDLVNSYNSYHHSTKRSPASVNTQNQEEVWQTLYGSTETKTKIPKLKVGNFVRLARARRCFSKGYLPAWTVETFCVKVVRKTVL
;
A
#
# COMPACT_ATOMS: atom_id res chain seq x y z
N MET A 1 14.94 -18.77 -8.49
CA MET A 1 13.97 -17.75 -8.04
C MET A 1 13.46 -16.85 -9.16
N GLU A 2 14.29 -16.37 -10.10
CA GLU A 2 13.85 -15.41 -11.16
C GLU A 2 12.67 -15.85 -11.99
N ARG A 3 12.70 -17.10 -12.47
CA ARG A 3 11.64 -17.65 -13.30
C ARG A 3 10.31 -17.64 -12.56
N ILE A 4 10.32 -18.02 -11.28
CA ILE A 4 9.14 -18.03 -10.40
C ILE A 4 8.70 -16.58 -10.08
N TYR A 5 9.65 -15.66 -9.87
CA TYR A 5 9.36 -14.29 -9.45
C TYR A 5 8.60 -13.46 -10.49
N TYR A 6 8.90 -13.65 -11.78
CA TYR A 6 8.30 -12.85 -12.85
C TYR A 6 7.21 -13.57 -13.66
N ASP A 7 6.99 -14.85 -13.39
CA ASP A 7 6.03 -15.67 -14.13
C ASP A 7 4.58 -15.38 -13.68
N PRO A 8 3.72 -14.79 -14.55
CA PRO A 8 2.30 -14.48 -14.30
C PRO A 8 1.49 -15.64 -13.71
N ALA A 9 1.76 -16.86 -14.16
CA ALA A 9 1.06 -18.05 -13.72
C ALA A 9 1.52 -18.55 -12.33
N SER A 10 2.70 -18.13 -11.89
CA SER A 10 3.26 -18.51 -10.60
C SER A 10 2.62 -17.75 -9.45
N THR A 11 2.02 -18.49 -8.53
CA THR A 11 1.42 -17.94 -7.30
C THR A 11 2.46 -17.32 -6.35
N GLY A 12 3.69 -17.80 -6.40
CA GLY A 12 4.84 -17.35 -5.59
C GLY A 12 5.53 -16.14 -6.18
N GLY A 13 5.42 -15.92 -7.49
CA GLY A 13 5.85 -14.67 -8.13
C GLY A 13 5.14 -13.49 -7.52
N PHE A 14 3.83 -13.45 -7.63
CA PHE A 14 3.03 -12.31 -7.17
C PHE A 14 2.66 -12.33 -5.69
N GLY A 15 3.11 -13.35 -4.97
CA GLY A 15 3.01 -13.46 -3.51
C GLY A 15 4.06 -12.64 -2.76
N GLY A 16 3.91 -12.58 -1.44
CA GLY A 16 4.98 -12.10 -0.56
C GLY A 16 6.18 -13.06 -0.55
N VAL A 17 7.29 -12.61 0.05
CA VAL A 17 8.57 -13.35 0.11
C VAL A 17 8.41 -14.80 0.58
N ASN A 18 7.54 -15.04 1.57
CA ASN A 18 7.28 -16.38 2.10
C ASN A 18 6.75 -17.35 1.04
N LYS A 19 5.92 -16.86 0.12
CA LYS A 19 5.30 -17.69 -0.92
C LYS A 19 6.28 -17.98 -2.06
N LEU A 20 7.11 -16.99 -2.40
CA LEU A 20 8.23 -17.17 -3.32
C LEU A 20 9.20 -18.24 -2.78
N ALA A 21 9.55 -18.17 -1.50
CA ALA A 21 10.42 -19.12 -0.84
C ALA A 21 9.83 -20.54 -0.81
N GLN A 22 8.55 -20.66 -0.43
CA GLN A 22 7.82 -21.95 -0.46
C GLN A 22 7.85 -22.57 -1.87
N GLN A 23 7.57 -21.80 -2.92
CA GLN A 23 7.52 -22.32 -4.28
C GLN A 23 8.91 -22.57 -4.88
N ALA A 24 9.93 -21.82 -4.45
CA ALA A 24 11.31 -22.06 -4.84
C ALA A 24 11.95 -23.24 -4.11
N GLY A 25 11.31 -23.77 -3.05
CA GLY A 25 11.90 -24.79 -2.18
C GLY A 25 13.12 -24.28 -1.39
N ASP A 26 13.29 -22.96 -1.31
CA ASP A 26 14.47 -22.31 -0.73
C ASP A 26 14.11 -21.62 0.59
N PRO A 27 15.00 -21.60 1.59
CA PRO A 27 14.76 -20.90 2.83
C PRO A 27 14.62 -19.39 2.62
N ASN A 28 13.70 -18.77 3.35
CA ASN A 28 13.34 -17.34 3.26
C ASN A 28 14.53 -16.36 3.19
N LYS A 29 15.66 -16.69 3.82
CA LYS A 29 16.88 -15.87 3.81
C LYS A 29 17.41 -15.62 2.39
N LYS A 30 17.46 -16.67 1.55
CA LYS A 30 17.91 -16.55 0.16
C LYS A 30 16.92 -15.75 -0.71
N ALA A 31 15.62 -15.86 -0.44
CA ALA A 31 14.58 -15.07 -1.11
C ALA A 31 14.65 -13.57 -0.76
N LEU A 32 15.11 -13.26 0.45
CA LEU A 32 15.27 -11.89 0.95
C LEU A 32 16.51 -11.20 0.39
N GLU A 33 17.59 -11.96 0.20
CA GLU A 33 18.87 -11.52 -0.38
C GLU A 33 18.81 -11.41 -1.92
N TRP A 34 17.78 -11.99 -2.53
CA TRP A 34 17.67 -12.06 -3.97
C TRP A 34 17.56 -10.64 -4.58
N PRO A 35 18.44 -10.25 -5.52
CA PRO A 35 18.56 -8.89 -6.00
C PRO A 35 17.29 -8.47 -6.74
N GLN A 36 16.43 -7.77 -6.02
CA GLN A 36 15.29 -7.11 -6.62
C GLN A 36 15.83 -5.85 -7.29
N TYR A 37 15.61 -5.69 -8.60
CA TYR A 37 15.40 -4.36 -9.14
C TYR A 37 14.08 -3.85 -8.53
N THR A 38 14.09 -3.55 -7.22
CA THR A 38 13.05 -2.71 -6.66
C THR A 38 13.14 -1.43 -7.48
N HIS A 39 12.02 -0.93 -7.96
CA HIS A 39 11.93 0.28 -8.79
C HIS A 39 12.33 1.57 -8.06
N THR A 40 13.11 1.41 -7.01
CA THR A 40 13.76 2.39 -6.19
C THR A 40 15.19 1.90 -6.00
N LEU A 41 16.06 2.15 -6.99
CA LEU A 41 17.52 2.04 -6.85
C LEU A 41 18.03 2.82 -5.63
N HIS A 42 17.28 3.84 -5.23
CA HIS A 42 17.40 4.45 -3.93
C HIS A 42 16.69 3.56 -2.90
N LYS A 43 17.40 3.06 -1.88
CA LYS A 43 16.76 2.81 -0.57
C LYS A 43 15.85 4.03 -0.34
N PRO A 44 14.51 3.91 -0.27
CA PRO A 44 13.74 5.06 0.17
C PRO A 44 14.30 5.32 1.55
N GLN A 45 15.02 6.44 1.70
CA GLN A 45 15.36 6.92 3.01
C GLN A 45 14.01 6.94 3.71
N ARG A 46 13.78 6.04 4.66
CA ARG A 46 12.57 6.04 5.49
C ARG A 46 12.69 7.27 6.38
N LYS A 47 12.69 8.46 5.78
CA LYS A 47 12.26 9.67 6.45
C LYS A 47 10.84 9.33 6.85
N LYS A 48 10.59 9.20 8.15
CA LYS A 48 9.25 9.15 8.73
C LYS A 48 8.60 10.51 8.46
N ILE A 49 8.31 10.79 7.19
CA ILE A 49 7.53 11.94 6.79
C ILE A 49 6.15 11.67 7.38
N LEU A 50 5.67 12.60 8.20
CA LEU A 50 4.30 12.55 8.65
C LEU A 50 3.39 12.57 7.42
N ARG A 51 2.76 11.45 7.14
CA ARG A 51 1.68 11.36 6.16
C ARG A 51 0.38 11.34 6.94
N ARG A 52 -0.62 12.10 6.50
CA ARG A 52 -1.99 11.92 6.97
C ARG A 52 -2.37 10.47 6.68
N LYS A 53 -2.99 9.78 7.65
CA LYS A 53 -3.53 8.43 7.43
C LYS A 53 -4.50 8.57 6.24
N PHE A 54 -4.41 7.69 5.24
CA PHE A 54 -5.47 7.59 4.23
C PHE A 54 -6.70 7.12 4.99
N ILE A 55 -7.63 8.04 5.21
CA ILE A 55 -9.01 7.70 5.56
C ILE A 55 -9.62 7.31 4.22
N VAL A 56 -10.16 6.10 4.10
CA VAL A 56 -11.01 5.75 2.97
C VAL A 56 -12.24 6.63 3.12
N ALA A 57 -12.20 7.80 2.49
CA ALA A 57 -13.31 8.74 2.49
C ALA A 57 -14.43 8.17 1.61
N GLU A 58 -15.67 8.56 1.91
CA GLU A 58 -16.86 8.21 1.15
C GLU A 58 -16.80 8.68 -0.32
N ASN A 59 -15.96 9.69 -0.60
CA ASN A 59 -15.78 10.29 -1.93
C ASN A 59 -15.14 9.34 -2.96
N ALA A 60 -15.88 9.10 -4.05
CA ALA A 60 -15.53 8.21 -5.14
C ALA A 60 -14.24 8.59 -5.90
N GLU A 61 -13.94 9.88 -6.06
CA GLU A 61 -12.76 10.35 -6.81
C GLU A 61 -11.41 9.92 -6.20
N THR A 62 -11.36 9.66 -4.89
CA THR A 62 -10.13 9.29 -4.16
C THR A 62 -9.97 7.78 -3.91
N LYS A 63 -10.91 6.93 -4.37
CA LYS A 63 -10.99 5.51 -4.01
C LYS A 63 -10.10 4.56 -4.82
N ALA A 64 -9.30 5.07 -5.76
CA ALA A 64 -8.44 4.21 -6.58
C ALA A 64 -7.16 3.73 -5.86
N ALA A 65 -6.81 4.24 -4.68
CA ALA A 65 -5.51 3.94 -4.03
C ALA A 65 -5.24 2.44 -3.80
N VAL A 66 -6.29 1.65 -3.53
CA VAL A 66 -6.16 0.19 -3.37
C VAL A 66 -5.88 -0.48 -4.72
N VAL A 67 -6.59 -0.05 -5.77
CA VAL A 67 -6.41 -0.53 -7.14
C VAL A 67 -5.05 -0.11 -7.71
N GLU A 68 -4.62 1.13 -7.47
CA GLU A 68 -3.28 1.61 -7.84
C GLU A 68 -2.17 0.80 -7.17
N ARG A 69 -2.36 0.44 -5.89
CA ARG A 69 -1.41 -0.45 -5.18
C ARG A 69 -1.36 -1.82 -5.85
N TRP A 70 -2.51 -2.37 -6.23
CA TRP A 70 -2.61 -3.63 -6.95
C TRP A 70 -1.87 -3.55 -8.31
N HIS A 71 -2.19 -2.56 -9.14
CA HIS A 71 -1.54 -2.31 -10.44
C HIS A 71 -0.02 -2.17 -10.31
N ARG A 72 0.46 -1.36 -9.34
CA ARG A 72 1.89 -1.15 -9.10
C ARG A 72 2.61 -2.42 -8.66
N THR A 73 1.94 -3.27 -7.89
CA THR A 73 2.57 -4.48 -7.31
C THR A 73 2.63 -5.62 -8.32
N LEU A 74 1.57 -5.82 -9.10
CA LEU A 74 1.45 -6.99 -9.97
C LEU A 74 1.88 -6.69 -11.40
N MET A 75 1.23 -5.75 -12.07
CA MET A 75 1.47 -5.48 -13.49
C MET A 75 2.88 -4.96 -13.75
N PHE A 76 3.39 -4.10 -12.85
CA PHE A 76 4.69 -3.48 -13.06
C PHE A 76 5.87 -4.48 -13.03
N ARG A 77 5.74 -5.57 -12.28
CA ARG A 77 6.75 -6.64 -12.25
C ARG A 77 6.81 -7.40 -13.57
N TYR A 78 5.65 -7.72 -14.13
CA TYR A 78 5.54 -8.35 -15.44
C TYR A 78 6.15 -7.45 -16.53
N PHE A 79 5.77 -6.17 -16.58
CA PHE A 79 6.27 -5.21 -17.57
C PHE A 79 7.79 -5.06 -17.53
N THR A 80 8.38 -5.10 -16.34
CA THR A 80 9.82 -4.98 -16.16
C THR A 80 10.57 -6.17 -16.75
N LYS A 81 10.00 -7.37 -16.65
CA LYS A 81 10.62 -8.58 -17.19
C LYS A 81 10.45 -8.69 -18.70
N THR A 82 9.25 -8.44 -19.20
CA THR A 82 8.92 -8.61 -20.62
C THR A 82 9.33 -7.41 -21.47
N ARG A 83 9.55 -6.24 -20.86
CA ARG A 83 9.79 -4.94 -21.53
C ARG A 83 8.67 -4.58 -22.51
N GLN A 84 7.47 -5.11 -22.29
CA GLN A 84 6.29 -4.88 -23.11
C GLN A 84 5.11 -4.51 -22.22
N TYR A 85 4.20 -3.69 -22.74
CA TYR A 85 2.98 -3.27 -22.04
C TYR A 85 1.74 -4.06 -22.46
N ARG A 86 1.90 -5.14 -23.24
CA ARG A 86 0.81 -6.05 -23.59
C ARG A 86 0.59 -7.01 -22.42
N TYR A 87 -0.52 -6.86 -21.70
CA TYR A 87 -0.86 -7.69 -20.53
C TYR A 87 -2.18 -8.46 -20.68
N LEU A 88 -2.91 -8.29 -21.78
CA LEU A 88 -4.23 -8.91 -21.96
C LEU A 88 -4.14 -10.44 -21.89
N ASP A 89 -3.08 -11.02 -22.46
CA ASP A 89 -2.90 -12.48 -22.52
C ASP A 89 -2.57 -13.09 -21.13
N VAL A 90 -2.02 -12.29 -20.22
CA VAL A 90 -1.60 -12.72 -18.87
C VAL A 90 -2.51 -12.20 -17.76
N LEU A 91 -3.54 -11.44 -18.12
CA LEU A 91 -4.42 -10.77 -17.16
C LEU A 91 -5.14 -11.79 -16.27
N GLN A 92 -5.61 -12.88 -16.86
CA GLN A 92 -6.31 -13.93 -16.12
C GLN A 92 -5.40 -14.61 -15.09
N ASP A 93 -4.14 -14.87 -15.47
CA ASP A 93 -3.14 -15.48 -14.57
C ASP A 93 -2.83 -14.56 -13.39
N LEU A 94 -2.68 -13.25 -13.64
CA LEU A 94 -2.46 -12.25 -12.60
C LEU A 94 -3.62 -12.19 -11.61
N VAL A 95 -4.86 -12.25 -12.11
CA VAL A 95 -6.09 -12.25 -11.28
C VAL A 95 -6.17 -13.53 -10.44
N ASN A 96 -5.95 -14.69 -11.06
CA ASN A 96 -5.98 -15.98 -10.36
C ASN A 96 -4.92 -16.06 -9.26
N SER A 97 -3.71 -15.59 -9.57
CA SER A 97 -2.60 -15.53 -8.62
C SER A 97 -2.91 -14.60 -7.45
N TYR A 98 -3.51 -13.43 -7.70
CA TYR A 98 -3.96 -12.52 -6.64
C TYR A 98 -5.07 -13.11 -5.78
N ASN A 99 -6.03 -13.81 -6.37
CA ASN A 99 -7.19 -14.39 -5.68
C ASN A 99 -6.88 -15.67 -4.88
N SER A 100 -5.63 -16.11 -4.85
CA SER A 100 -5.15 -17.20 -4.00
C SER A 100 -4.98 -16.76 -2.53
N TYR A 101 -4.06 -17.32 -1.73
CA TYR A 101 -3.97 -17.02 -0.30
C TYR A 101 -3.29 -15.68 0.05
N HIS A 102 -3.87 -14.94 1.00
CA HIS A 102 -3.32 -13.68 1.55
C HIS A 102 -2.98 -13.79 3.04
N HIS A 103 -1.72 -13.50 3.38
CA HIS A 103 -1.21 -13.66 4.76
C HIS A 103 -1.86 -12.73 5.80
N SER A 104 -2.34 -11.55 5.41
CA SER A 104 -2.92 -10.56 6.32
C SER A 104 -4.37 -10.91 6.69
N THR A 105 -5.15 -11.39 5.72
CA THR A 105 -6.55 -11.82 5.90
C THR A 105 -6.66 -13.28 6.35
N LYS A 106 -5.55 -14.03 6.35
CA LYS A 106 -5.46 -15.45 6.68
C LYS A 106 -6.31 -16.37 5.79
N ARG A 107 -6.78 -15.87 4.64
CA ARG A 107 -7.60 -16.61 3.68
C ARG A 107 -7.39 -16.08 2.26
N SER A 108 -7.99 -16.75 1.28
CA SER A 108 -8.00 -16.27 -0.09
C SER A 108 -9.08 -15.21 -0.33
N PRO A 109 -8.81 -14.12 -1.08
CA PRO A 109 -9.82 -13.14 -1.43
C PRO A 109 -11.02 -13.74 -2.17
N ALA A 110 -10.81 -14.74 -3.04
CA ALA A 110 -11.90 -15.43 -3.73
C ALA A 110 -12.84 -16.20 -2.78
N SER A 111 -12.37 -16.58 -1.59
CA SER A 111 -13.22 -17.24 -0.59
C SER A 111 -14.05 -16.27 0.24
N VAL A 112 -13.85 -14.95 0.10
CA VAL A 112 -14.53 -13.94 0.92
C VAL A 112 -15.96 -13.73 0.42
N ASN A 113 -16.93 -13.80 1.33
CA ASN A 113 -18.35 -13.63 1.07
C ASN A 113 -19.01 -12.82 2.20
N THR A 114 -20.28 -12.49 2.04
CA THR A 114 -21.04 -11.68 3.01
C THR A 114 -21.13 -12.31 4.41
N GLN A 115 -21.03 -13.63 4.53
CA GLN A 115 -21.11 -14.34 5.82
C GLN A 115 -19.78 -14.28 6.58
N ASN A 116 -18.66 -14.34 5.87
CA ASN A 116 -17.33 -14.39 6.49
C ASN A 116 -16.62 -13.03 6.53
N GLN A 117 -17.21 -11.98 5.95
CA GLN A 117 -16.64 -10.65 5.93
C GLN A 117 -16.34 -10.11 7.34
N GLU A 118 -17.15 -10.48 8.33
CA GLU A 118 -16.99 -10.03 9.71
C GLU A 118 -15.75 -10.67 10.35
N GLU A 119 -15.55 -11.97 10.17
CA GLU A 119 -14.35 -12.69 10.61
C GLU A 119 -13.07 -12.09 9.98
N VAL A 120 -13.13 -11.78 8.67
CA VAL A 120 -12.04 -11.12 7.94
C VAL A 120 -11.78 -9.73 8.51
N TRP A 121 -12.84 -8.98 8.79
CA TRP A 121 -12.74 -7.65 9.36
C TRP A 121 -12.13 -7.70 10.77
N GLN A 122 -12.56 -8.63 11.62
CA GLN A 122 -11.98 -8.83 12.95
C GLN A 122 -10.51 -9.27 12.89
N THR A 123 -10.13 -10.08 11.89
CA THR A 123 -8.72 -10.44 11.69
C THR A 123 -7.85 -9.23 11.33
N LEU A 124 -8.38 -8.31 10.51
CA LEU A 124 -7.65 -7.13 10.06
C LEU A 124 -7.68 -5.97 11.07
N TYR A 125 -8.77 -5.81 11.79
CA TYR A 125 -9.11 -4.61 12.57
C TYR A 125 -9.61 -4.89 13.99
N GLY A 126 -9.87 -6.15 14.35
CA GLY A 126 -10.47 -6.53 15.64
C GLY A 126 -9.54 -6.36 16.84
N SER A 127 -8.22 -6.41 16.66
CA SER A 127 -7.28 -6.06 17.73
C SER A 127 -6.98 -4.57 17.70
N THR A 128 -7.68 -3.81 18.54
CA THR A 128 -7.46 -2.38 18.67
C THR A 128 -7.35 -1.98 20.14
N GLU A 129 -6.22 -2.33 20.77
CA GLU A 129 -5.65 -1.34 21.68
C GLU A 129 -5.15 -0.19 20.80
N THR A 130 -6.02 0.78 20.53
CA THR A 130 -5.59 2.03 19.93
C THR A 130 -4.63 2.70 20.89
N LYS A 131 -3.33 2.50 20.66
CA LYS A 131 -2.31 3.33 21.28
C LYS A 131 -2.68 4.77 20.94
N THR A 132 -3.17 5.48 21.94
CA THR A 132 -3.55 6.88 21.80
C THR A 132 -2.29 7.61 21.37
N LYS A 133 -2.27 8.05 20.11
CA LYS A 133 -1.11 8.78 19.61
C LYS A 133 -1.09 10.10 20.35
N ILE A 134 0.04 10.38 20.99
CA ILE A 134 0.29 11.67 21.61
C ILE A 134 0.12 12.74 20.51
N PRO A 135 -0.76 13.72 20.70
CA PRO A 135 -0.98 14.76 19.72
C PRO A 135 0.31 15.57 19.56
N LYS A 136 0.70 15.83 18.31
CA LYS A 136 1.96 16.51 17.99
C LYS A 136 1.89 18.02 18.19
N LEU A 137 0.71 18.60 18.00
CA LEU A 137 0.46 20.01 18.17
C LEU A 137 0.09 20.29 19.62
N LYS A 138 0.56 21.42 20.12
CA LYS A 138 0.18 21.96 21.44
C LYS A 138 -0.66 23.22 21.25
N VAL A 139 -1.50 23.51 22.23
CA VAL A 139 -2.20 24.79 22.32
C VAL A 139 -1.15 25.92 22.35
N GLY A 140 -1.39 26.98 21.59
CA GLY A 140 -0.45 28.11 21.44
C GLY A 140 0.54 27.98 20.28
N ASN A 141 0.62 26.84 19.59
CA ASN A 141 1.47 26.73 18.40
C ASN A 141 0.91 27.56 17.24
N PHE A 142 1.80 28.29 16.55
CA PHE A 142 1.48 28.95 15.29
C PHE A 142 1.65 27.98 14.12
N VAL A 143 0.59 27.80 13.34
CA VAL A 143 0.51 26.84 12.24
C VAL A 143 -0.06 27.51 10.99
N ARG A 144 0.24 26.95 9.82
CA ARG A 144 -0.37 27.34 8.53
C ARG A 144 -1.17 26.17 7.98
N LEU A 145 -2.23 26.46 7.24
CA LEU A 145 -3.07 25.42 6.64
C LEU A 145 -2.48 24.98 5.31
N ALA A 146 -2.54 23.68 5.01
CA ALA A 146 -2.16 23.16 3.71
C ALA A 146 -3.21 23.55 2.66
N ARG A 147 -2.77 24.06 1.50
CA ARG A 147 -3.66 24.30 0.37
C ARG A 147 -4.07 22.97 -0.26
N ALA A 148 -5.33 22.90 -0.71
CA ALA A 148 -5.78 21.78 -1.53
C ALA A 148 -4.90 21.67 -2.79
N ARG A 149 -4.52 20.45 -3.15
CA ARG A 149 -3.76 20.22 -4.38
C ARG A 149 -4.67 20.55 -5.55
N ARG A 150 -4.26 21.52 -6.35
CA ARG A 150 -4.92 21.86 -7.62
C ARG A 150 -4.64 20.75 -8.64
N CYS A 151 -5.54 20.56 -9.59
CA CYS A 151 -5.37 19.60 -10.70
C CYS A 151 -4.04 19.82 -11.43
N PHE A 152 -3.64 21.09 -11.58
CA PHE A 152 -2.33 21.51 -12.06
C PHE A 152 -1.63 22.32 -10.97
N SER A 153 -0.56 21.78 -10.40
CA SER A 153 0.29 22.48 -9.42
C SER A 153 1.58 22.95 -10.08
N LYS A 154 1.81 24.27 -10.11
CA LYS A 154 3.07 24.85 -10.57
C LYS A 154 4.04 24.95 -9.39
N GLY A 155 5.30 24.58 -9.59
CA GLY A 155 6.28 24.41 -8.50
C GLY A 155 6.58 25.64 -7.65
N TYR A 156 6.33 26.85 -8.16
CA TYR A 156 6.51 28.10 -7.41
C TYR A 156 5.32 28.50 -6.56
N LEU A 157 4.15 27.85 -6.71
CA LEU A 157 2.99 28.18 -5.90
C LEU A 157 3.16 27.61 -4.49
N PRO A 158 2.88 28.39 -3.42
CA PRO A 158 3.05 27.92 -2.07
C PRO A 158 2.07 26.79 -1.74
N ALA A 159 2.55 25.79 -1.00
CA ALA A 159 1.74 24.66 -0.54
C ALA A 159 0.86 25.00 0.69
N TRP A 160 1.02 26.20 1.26
CA TRP A 160 0.39 26.61 2.53
C TRP A 160 -0.32 27.97 2.38
N THR A 161 -1.21 28.27 3.31
CA THR A 161 -1.83 29.61 3.46
C THR A 161 -0.77 30.67 3.81
N VAL A 162 -1.07 31.92 3.48
CA VAL A 162 -0.19 33.04 3.85
C VAL A 162 -0.44 33.39 5.32
N GLU A 163 -1.71 33.28 5.73
CA GLU A 163 -2.22 33.47 7.07
C GLU A 163 -1.62 32.44 8.04
N THR A 164 -1.29 32.93 9.24
CA THR A 164 -0.77 32.12 10.33
C THR A 164 -1.80 32.05 11.44
N PHE A 165 -2.10 30.84 11.91
CA PHE A 165 -3.17 30.55 12.87
C PHE A 165 -2.58 30.05 14.19
N CYS A 166 -3.23 30.36 15.30
CA CYS A 166 -2.85 29.84 16.61
C CYS A 166 -3.75 28.66 17.01
N VAL A 167 -3.17 27.54 17.42
CA VAL A 167 -3.90 26.36 17.89
C VAL A 167 -4.57 26.68 19.24
N LYS A 168 -5.91 26.70 19.26
CA LYS A 168 -6.69 26.96 20.49
C LYS A 168 -6.98 25.70 21.31
N VAL A 169 -7.31 24.59 20.65
CA VAL A 169 -7.69 23.34 21.32
C VAL A 169 -7.12 22.16 20.56
N VAL A 170 -6.60 21.17 21.30
CA VAL A 170 -6.10 19.92 20.74
C VAL A 170 -7.05 18.79 21.14
N ARG A 171 -7.84 18.29 20.18
CA ARG A 171 -8.72 17.14 20.40
C ARG A 171 -7.94 15.84 20.31
N LYS A 172 -8.17 14.91 21.25
CA LYS A 172 -7.62 13.56 21.16
C LYS A 172 -8.18 12.88 19.91
N THR A 173 -7.29 12.39 19.05
CA THR A 173 -7.71 11.57 17.91
C THR A 173 -7.96 10.15 18.42
N VAL A 174 -9.23 9.79 18.56
CA VAL A 174 -9.62 8.37 18.64
C VAL A 174 -9.45 7.81 17.23
N LEU A 175 -8.66 6.75 17.08
CA LEU A 175 -8.34 6.14 15.78
C LEU A 175 -9.00 4.78 15.63
#